data_AF-A0A372QHW4-F1
#
_entry.id   AF-A0A372QHW4-F1
#
_cell.length_a   1.000
_cell.length_b   1.000
_cell.length_c   1.000
_cell.angle_alpha   90.00
_cell.angle_beta   90.00
_cell.angle_gamma   90.00
#
_symmetry.space_group_name_H-M   'P 1'
#
loop_
_entity.id
_entity.type
_entity.pdbx_description
1 polymer ?
#
loop_
_entity_poly.entity_id
_entity_poly.type
_entity_poly.pdbx_seq_one_letter_code
_entity_poly.pdbx_strand_id
1 'polypeptide(L)'
;MKEIGVWEQVIKWGLAQNPTIAPDPKTWSDNDFETMKNTLQNCLPLIRFFSLSSREFSQKVRPYQKLLDQQQYEELLTSSGSIFNVNILPPRKIKIKEIKIDDSQINDSNSNIISIVSKWIDKVVTNDKEPYLPYKFNLILRGSRDGFTPKKFHELCDGKHKTVTFIKIKGTEEILGGYNPLRWQSISSYGKTEDSFIFSFKNKHIKNVIISKVKDKKYALCYKYLHGPQFGGDIVMSSSNEFIDYETISYQQDDYESKLRDSVGEFSMEDYEVFQIVKK
;
A
#
# COMPACT_ATOMS: atom_id res chain seq x y z
N MET A 1 -20.52 6.25 -1.26
CA MET A 1 -21.19 5.06 -1.84
C MET A 1 -20.10 4.13 -2.38
N LYS A 2 -20.08 2.84 -2.03
CA LYS A 2 -19.14 1.87 -2.62
C LYS A 2 -19.44 1.72 -4.11
N GLU A 3 -18.43 1.47 -4.94
CA GLU A 3 -18.62 1.38 -6.40
C GLU A 3 -19.59 0.25 -6.79
N ILE A 4 -19.57 -0.88 -6.07
CA ILE A 4 -20.54 -1.97 -6.25
C ILE A 4 -21.98 -1.50 -6.07
N GLY A 5 -22.22 -0.60 -5.13
CA GLY A 5 -23.54 -0.02 -4.90
C GLY A 5 -23.96 0.87 -6.08
N VAL A 6 -23.02 1.58 -6.72
CA VAL A 6 -23.33 2.36 -7.93
C VAL A 6 -23.72 1.42 -9.06
N TRP A 7 -22.95 0.34 -9.28
CA TRP A 7 -23.27 -0.67 -10.29
C TRP A 7 -24.67 -1.27 -10.07
N GLU A 8 -24.99 -1.70 -8.85
CA GLU A 8 -26.30 -2.28 -8.54
C GLU A 8 -27.45 -1.28 -8.75
N GLN A 9 -27.24 0.01 -8.47
CA GLN A 9 -28.25 1.04 -8.73
C GLN A 9 -28.42 1.32 -10.22
N VAL A 10 -27.34 1.31 -11.01
CA VAL A 10 -27.41 1.46 -12.47
C VAL A 10 -28.18 0.30 -13.10
N ILE A 11 -27.95 -0.95 -12.67
CA ILE A 11 -28.72 -2.11 -13.12
C ILE A 11 -30.20 -1.98 -12.73
N LYS A 12 -30.50 -1.61 -11.47
CA LYS A 12 -31.89 -1.39 -11.03
C LYS A 12 -32.58 -0.30 -11.84
N TRP A 13 -31.89 0.80 -12.12
CA TRP A 13 -32.43 1.88 -12.93
C TRP A 13 -32.70 1.43 -14.37
N GLY A 14 -31.77 0.70 -14.99
CA GLY A 14 -31.96 0.17 -16.34
C GLY A 14 -33.15 -0.81 -16.44
N LEU A 15 -33.35 -1.68 -15.45
CA LEU A 15 -34.53 -2.54 -15.37
C LEU A 15 -35.83 -1.75 -15.22
N ALA A 16 -35.82 -0.67 -14.42
CA ALA A 16 -36.98 0.20 -14.27
C ALA A 16 -37.34 0.95 -15.57
N GLN A 17 -36.37 1.25 -16.42
CA GLN A 17 -36.61 1.82 -17.75
C GLN A 17 -37.09 0.79 -18.78
N ASN A 18 -36.90 -0.51 -18.52
CA ASN A 18 -37.25 -1.60 -19.43
C ASN A 18 -38.11 -2.68 -18.73
N PRO A 19 -39.40 -2.42 -18.44
CA PRO A 19 -40.23 -3.30 -17.61
C PRO A 19 -40.46 -4.71 -18.17
N THR A 20 -40.24 -4.91 -19.47
CA THR A 20 -40.37 -6.21 -20.14
C THR A 20 -39.15 -7.11 -19.94
N ILE A 21 -38.02 -6.56 -19.50
CA ILE A 21 -36.80 -7.32 -19.26
C ILE A 21 -36.87 -7.96 -17.87
N ALA A 22 -36.66 -9.27 -17.80
CA ALA A 22 -36.66 -9.99 -16.54
C ALA A 22 -35.52 -9.54 -15.60
N PRO A 23 -35.66 -9.63 -14.27
CA PRO A 23 -34.58 -9.22 -13.36
C PRO A 23 -33.30 -10.07 -13.44
N ASP A 24 -33.41 -11.36 -13.80
CA ASP A 24 -32.26 -12.27 -13.88
C ASP A 24 -31.60 -12.21 -15.27
N PRO A 25 -30.34 -11.74 -15.40
CA PRO A 25 -29.65 -11.67 -16.68
C PRO A 25 -29.41 -13.03 -17.35
N LYS A 26 -29.51 -14.14 -16.62
CA LYS A 26 -29.39 -15.49 -17.22
C LYS A 26 -30.54 -15.82 -18.17
N THR A 27 -31.68 -15.16 -18.03
CA THR A 27 -32.86 -15.39 -18.87
C THR A 27 -32.97 -14.40 -20.04
N TRP A 28 -31.99 -13.51 -20.21
CA TRP A 28 -32.03 -12.46 -21.23
C TRP A 28 -31.65 -13.02 -22.60
N SER A 29 -32.44 -12.63 -23.60
CA SER A 29 -32.10 -12.79 -25.01
C SER A 29 -31.05 -11.76 -25.44
N ASP A 30 -30.44 -11.95 -26.62
CA ASP A 30 -29.51 -10.96 -27.17
C ASP A 30 -30.19 -9.59 -27.40
N ASN A 31 -31.48 -9.59 -27.75
CA ASN A 31 -32.26 -8.37 -27.89
C ASN A 31 -32.48 -7.64 -26.55
N ASP A 32 -32.65 -8.39 -25.45
CA ASP A 32 -32.75 -7.81 -24.10
C ASP A 32 -31.42 -7.16 -23.69
N PHE A 33 -30.29 -7.83 -23.98
CA PHE A 33 -28.96 -7.26 -23.74
C PHE A 33 -28.72 -6.00 -24.56
N GLU A 34 -29.13 -5.98 -25.82
CA GLU A 34 -28.98 -4.81 -26.69
C GLU A 34 -29.84 -3.63 -26.22
N THR A 35 -31.10 -3.91 -25.84
CA THR A 35 -32.00 -2.91 -25.25
C THR A 35 -31.42 -2.31 -23.97
N MET A 36 -30.90 -3.17 -23.08
CA MET A 36 -30.28 -2.72 -21.83
C MET A 36 -28.96 -1.97 -22.08
N LYS A 37 -28.14 -2.41 -23.03
CA LYS A 37 -26.88 -1.72 -23.41
C LYS A 37 -27.17 -0.31 -23.90
N ASN A 38 -28.18 -0.14 -24.76
CA ASN A 38 -28.63 1.17 -25.25
C ASN A 38 -29.16 2.06 -24.12
N THR A 39 -29.92 1.49 -23.18
CA THR A 39 -30.42 2.21 -22.00
C THR A 39 -29.29 2.73 -21.12
N LEU A 40 -28.26 1.89 -20.90
CA LEU A 40 -27.16 2.17 -19.98
C LEU A 40 -25.94 2.82 -20.64
N GLN A 41 -25.97 3.11 -21.95
CA GLN A 41 -24.81 3.56 -22.73
C GLN A 41 -24.08 4.77 -22.13
N ASN A 42 -24.81 5.70 -21.51
CA ASN A 42 -24.23 6.90 -20.88
C ASN A 42 -23.77 6.65 -19.44
N CYS A 43 -24.25 5.57 -18.81
CA CYS A 43 -23.93 5.21 -17.43
C CYS A 43 -22.75 4.24 -17.33
N LEU A 44 -22.65 3.28 -18.26
CA LEU A 44 -21.59 2.26 -18.27
C LEU A 44 -20.17 2.86 -18.25
N PRO A 45 -19.85 3.90 -19.05
CA PRO A 45 -18.53 4.54 -19.01
C PRO A 45 -18.21 5.22 -17.68
N LEU A 46 -19.23 5.53 -16.86
CA LEU A 46 -19.08 6.18 -15.56
C LEU A 46 -18.88 5.16 -14.41
N ILE A 47 -18.99 3.86 -14.69
CA ILE A 47 -18.73 2.79 -13.73
C ILE A 47 -17.23 2.51 -13.69
N ARG A 48 -16.66 2.47 -12.48
CA ARG A 48 -15.25 2.22 -12.26
C ARG A 48 -15.02 0.76 -11.95
N PHE A 49 -15.10 -0.10 -12.96
CA PHE A 49 -14.98 -1.55 -12.78
C PHE A 49 -13.68 -1.98 -12.07
N PHE A 50 -12.55 -1.30 -12.31
CA PHE A 50 -11.28 -1.50 -11.59
C PHE A 50 -11.35 -1.21 -10.07
N SER A 51 -12.39 -0.51 -9.62
CA SER A 51 -12.66 -0.27 -8.19
C SER A 51 -13.48 -1.38 -7.53
N LEU A 52 -13.93 -2.40 -8.27
CA LEU A 52 -14.60 -3.59 -7.73
C LEU A 52 -13.61 -4.66 -7.32
N SER A 53 -13.89 -5.42 -6.28
CA SER A 53 -13.10 -6.61 -5.93
C SER A 53 -13.35 -7.73 -6.94
N SER A 54 -12.42 -8.68 -7.06
CA SER A 54 -12.62 -9.86 -7.90
C SER A 54 -13.91 -10.61 -7.55
N ARG A 55 -14.25 -10.69 -6.25
CA ARG A 55 -15.51 -11.28 -5.77
C ARG A 55 -16.73 -10.47 -6.22
N GLU A 56 -16.74 -9.16 -6.00
CA GLU A 56 -17.84 -8.28 -6.45
C GLU A 56 -18.02 -8.35 -7.97
N PHE A 57 -16.93 -8.28 -8.73
CA PHE A 57 -16.96 -8.40 -10.18
C PHE A 57 -17.53 -9.75 -10.62
N SER A 58 -16.99 -10.85 -10.09
CA SER A 58 -17.43 -12.22 -10.43
C SER A 58 -18.89 -12.49 -10.07
N GLN A 59 -19.38 -11.95 -8.94
CA GLN A 59 -20.75 -12.22 -8.48
C GLN A 59 -21.78 -11.26 -9.07
N LYS A 60 -21.41 -10.01 -9.35
CA LYS A 60 -22.37 -8.94 -9.66
C LYS A 60 -22.22 -8.35 -11.05
N VAL A 61 -21.03 -8.38 -11.66
CA VAL A 61 -20.79 -7.80 -12.99
C VAL A 61 -20.75 -8.90 -14.06
N ARG A 62 -20.05 -10.01 -13.79
CA ARG A 62 -19.93 -11.15 -14.72
C ARG A 62 -21.26 -11.66 -15.29
N PRO A 63 -22.38 -11.73 -14.53
CA PRO A 63 -23.67 -12.11 -15.09
C PRO A 63 -24.14 -11.19 -16.23
N TYR A 64 -23.67 -9.94 -16.27
CA TYR A 64 -24.01 -8.93 -17.26
C TYR A 64 -22.87 -8.67 -18.26
N GLN A 65 -21.93 -9.60 -18.42
CA GLN A 65 -20.73 -9.41 -19.26
C GLN A 65 -21.04 -8.93 -20.69
N LYS A 66 -22.18 -9.32 -21.28
CA LYS A 66 -22.61 -8.90 -22.63
C LYS A 66 -22.94 -7.40 -22.75
N LEU A 67 -23.10 -6.69 -21.63
CA LEU A 67 -23.26 -5.23 -21.63
C LEU A 67 -21.92 -4.50 -21.85
N LEU A 68 -20.79 -5.18 -21.64
CA LEU A 68 -19.45 -4.64 -21.78
C LEU A 68 -18.88 -5.01 -23.14
N ASP A 69 -18.07 -4.15 -23.72
CA ASP A 69 -17.36 -4.49 -24.94
C ASP A 69 -16.32 -5.58 -24.63
N GLN A 70 -16.18 -6.56 -25.53
CA GLN A 70 -15.35 -7.76 -25.29
C GLN A 70 -13.92 -7.41 -24.89
N GLN A 71 -13.32 -6.40 -25.54
CA GLN A 71 -11.99 -5.90 -25.19
C GLN A 71 -11.94 -5.35 -23.76
N GLN A 72 -12.91 -4.52 -23.37
CA GLN A 72 -12.98 -3.96 -22.01
C GLN A 72 -13.17 -5.08 -20.96
N TYR A 73 -13.95 -6.10 -21.28
CA TYR A 73 -14.19 -7.21 -20.38
C TYR A 73 -12.94 -8.08 -20.16
N GLU A 74 -12.20 -8.40 -21.22
CA GLU A 74 -10.94 -9.14 -21.13
C GLU A 74 -9.86 -8.35 -20.36
N GLU A 75 -9.79 -7.03 -20.54
CA GLU A 75 -8.90 -6.17 -19.76
C GLU A 75 -9.25 -6.16 -18.26
N LEU A 76 -10.53 -6.26 -17.91
CA LEU A 76 -10.97 -6.36 -16.52
C LEU A 76 -10.62 -7.70 -15.87
N LEU A 77 -10.56 -8.78 -16.67
CA LEU A 77 -10.12 -10.12 -16.24
C LEU A 77 -8.60 -10.23 -16.09
N THR A 78 -7.84 -9.58 -16.97
CA THR A 78 -6.38 -9.74 -17.12
C THR A 78 -5.56 -8.72 -16.32
N SER A 79 -6.14 -8.04 -15.32
CA SER A 79 -5.47 -7.03 -14.49
C SER A 79 -4.37 -7.56 -13.53
N SER A 80 -3.51 -8.44 -14.05
CA SER A 80 -2.09 -8.62 -13.74
C SER A 80 -1.23 -8.00 -14.85
N GLY A 81 -0.97 -6.68 -14.81
CA GLY A 81 0.34 -6.16 -15.25
C GLY A 81 0.50 -5.37 -16.56
N SER A 82 -0.50 -5.12 -17.41
CA SER A 82 -0.30 -4.24 -18.59
C SER A 82 -1.54 -3.40 -18.89
N ILE A 83 -1.39 -2.06 -18.87
CA ILE A 83 -2.46 -1.13 -19.20
C ILE A 83 -2.12 -0.47 -20.54
N PHE A 84 -2.90 -0.76 -21.58
CA PHE A 84 -3.05 0.15 -22.71
C PHE A 84 -4.03 1.27 -22.33
N ASN A 85 -3.87 2.44 -22.97
CA ASN A 85 -4.58 3.72 -22.76
C ASN A 85 -6.12 3.62 -22.71
N VAL A 86 -6.69 3.11 -21.62
CA VAL A 86 -8.10 3.32 -21.29
C VAL A 86 -8.18 4.46 -20.29
N ASN A 87 -9.12 5.38 -20.51
CA ASN A 87 -9.43 6.49 -19.61
C ASN A 87 -9.99 5.96 -18.28
N ILE A 88 -9.11 5.41 -17.43
CA ILE A 88 -9.46 4.83 -16.13
C ILE A 88 -9.89 5.98 -15.23
N LEU A 89 -11.20 6.05 -14.94
CA LEU A 89 -11.71 7.00 -13.97
C LEU A 89 -11.12 6.71 -12.57
N PRO A 90 -10.58 7.72 -11.87
CA PRO A 90 -10.01 7.54 -10.53
C PRO A 90 -11.13 7.14 -9.55
N PRO A 91 -10.91 6.24 -8.58
CA PRO A 91 -11.94 5.79 -7.63
C PRO A 91 -12.79 6.95 -7.08
N ARG A 92 -14.13 6.81 -7.07
CA ARG A 92 -15.03 7.75 -6.38
C ARG A 92 -14.51 7.83 -4.95
N LYS A 93 -14.30 9.04 -4.39
CA LYS A 93 -13.86 9.23 -2.99
C LYS A 93 -14.73 8.36 -2.09
N ILE A 94 -14.24 7.16 -1.77
CA ILE A 94 -14.78 6.36 -0.70
C ILE A 94 -14.37 7.20 0.50
N LYS A 95 -15.34 7.62 1.33
CA LYS A 95 -15.04 7.89 2.74
C LYS A 95 -14.59 6.56 3.33
N ILE A 96 -13.37 6.13 2.99
CA ILE A 96 -12.55 5.36 3.89
C ILE A 96 -12.57 6.25 5.11
N LYS A 97 -13.06 5.78 6.26
CA LYS A 97 -12.79 6.49 7.50
C LYS A 97 -11.29 6.75 7.44
N GLU A 98 -10.88 8.00 7.27
CA GLU A 98 -9.48 8.39 7.34
C GLU A 98 -9.09 8.01 8.77
N ILE A 99 -8.59 6.80 8.94
CA ILE A 99 -8.02 6.36 10.19
C ILE A 99 -6.66 7.02 10.19
N LYS A 100 -6.67 8.25 10.69
CA LYS A 100 -5.47 8.97 11.02
C LYS A 100 -4.75 8.15 12.08
N ILE A 101 -3.45 7.96 11.91
CA ILE A 101 -2.63 7.82 13.08
C ILE A 101 -2.58 9.25 13.61
N ASP A 102 -3.27 9.52 14.72
CA ASP A 102 -3.42 10.88 15.26
C ASP A 102 -2.06 11.60 15.44
N ASP A 103 -0.99 10.82 15.55
CA ASP A 103 0.40 11.28 15.70
C ASP A 103 1.30 11.06 14.47
N SER A 104 0.82 10.82 13.24
CA SER A 104 1.72 10.66 12.07
C SER A 104 1.59 11.81 11.08
N GLN A 105 2.66 12.57 10.87
CA GLN A 105 2.69 13.62 9.83
C GLN A 105 3.14 13.07 8.46
N ILE A 106 3.84 11.93 8.44
CA ILE A 106 4.25 11.26 7.21
C ILE A 106 3.09 10.45 6.60
N ASN A 107 2.24 9.85 7.46
CA ASN A 107 1.13 8.98 7.06
C ASN A 107 -0.26 9.59 7.26
N ASP A 108 -0.35 10.91 7.49
CA ASP A 108 -1.58 11.66 7.84
C ASP A 108 -2.75 11.53 6.82
N SER A 109 -2.58 10.75 5.75
CA SER A 109 -3.60 10.49 4.73
C SER A 109 -3.70 9.03 4.21
N ASN A 110 -2.91 8.06 4.72
CA ASN A 110 -2.82 6.74 4.06
C ASN A 110 -3.03 5.52 4.97
N SER A 111 -4.29 5.31 5.41
CA SER A 111 -4.76 4.06 6.03
C SER A 111 -4.39 2.78 5.24
N ASN A 112 -4.19 2.92 3.93
CA ASN A 112 -3.78 1.83 3.04
C ASN A 112 -2.35 1.33 3.27
N ILE A 113 -1.38 2.24 3.48
CA ILE A 113 0.02 1.86 3.72
C ILE A 113 0.10 1.05 5.01
N ILE A 114 -0.52 1.57 6.07
CA ILE A 114 -0.60 0.93 7.38
C ILE A 114 -1.28 -0.43 7.26
N SER A 115 -2.36 -0.51 6.48
CA SER A 115 -3.05 -1.78 6.25
C SER A 115 -2.19 -2.80 5.53
N ILE A 116 -1.44 -2.40 4.50
CA ILE A 116 -0.55 -3.30 3.75
C ILE A 116 0.57 -3.78 4.65
N VAL A 117 1.26 -2.86 5.35
CA VAL A 117 2.30 -3.21 6.32
C VAL A 117 1.76 -4.17 7.37
N SER A 118 0.55 -3.93 7.90
CA SER A 118 -0.09 -4.82 8.88
C SER A 118 -0.39 -6.21 8.31
N LYS A 119 -0.89 -6.30 7.07
CA LYS A 119 -1.12 -7.60 6.40
C LYS A 119 0.18 -8.37 6.23
N TRP A 120 1.27 -7.68 5.91
CA TRP A 120 2.60 -8.30 5.76
C TRP A 120 3.19 -8.77 7.09
N ILE A 121 3.01 -8.01 8.17
CA ILE A 121 3.39 -8.43 9.53
C ILE A 121 2.65 -9.73 9.91
N ASP A 122 1.34 -9.80 9.66
CA ASP A 122 0.53 -10.97 10.02
C ASP A 122 0.57 -12.10 8.97
N LYS A 123 1.30 -11.90 7.87
CA LYS A 123 1.35 -12.84 6.71
C LYS A 123 -0.06 -13.17 6.18
N VAL A 124 -0.97 -12.20 6.24
CA VAL A 124 -2.38 -12.34 5.82
C VAL A 124 -2.52 -12.08 4.33
N VAL A 125 -2.94 -13.10 3.58
CA VAL A 125 -3.30 -13.00 2.17
C VAL A 125 -4.81 -12.86 2.07
N THR A 126 -5.33 -11.62 2.07
CA THR A 126 -6.77 -11.36 1.87
C THR A 126 -7.01 -10.40 0.72
N ASN A 127 -7.88 -10.81 -0.19
CA ASN A 127 -8.41 -9.99 -1.29
C ASN A 127 -9.45 -8.96 -0.81
N ASP A 128 -9.68 -8.89 0.50
CA ASP A 128 -10.63 -7.96 1.09
C ASP A 128 -10.10 -6.53 0.98
N LYS A 129 -10.92 -5.68 0.38
CA LYS A 129 -10.72 -4.23 0.27
C LYS A 129 -10.95 -3.49 1.60
N GLU A 130 -11.26 -4.23 2.66
CA GLU A 130 -11.42 -3.65 3.98
C GLU A 130 -10.05 -3.33 4.60
N PRO A 131 -9.91 -2.17 5.27
CA PRO A 131 -8.67 -1.81 5.93
C PRO A 131 -8.37 -2.80 7.05
N TYR A 132 -7.24 -3.49 6.93
CA TYR A 132 -6.74 -4.44 7.92
C TYR A 132 -5.84 -3.72 8.91
N LEU A 133 -6.38 -3.40 10.10
CA LEU A 133 -5.69 -2.55 11.10
C LEU A 133 -5.73 -3.16 12.51
N PRO A 134 -5.15 -4.37 12.70
CA PRO A 134 -5.12 -5.05 13.99
C PRO A 134 -4.15 -4.41 15.00
N TYR A 135 -3.33 -3.45 14.54
CA TYR A 135 -2.31 -2.78 15.35
C TYR A 135 -2.69 -1.34 15.69
N LYS A 136 -2.30 -0.91 16.88
CA LYS A 136 -2.07 0.49 17.24
C LYS A 136 -0.61 0.83 16.94
N PHE A 137 -0.39 1.89 16.17
CA PHE A 137 0.93 2.42 15.84
C PHE A 137 1.24 3.55 16.82
N ASN A 138 2.14 3.32 17.77
CA ASN A 138 2.56 4.33 18.73
C ASN A 138 3.83 5.01 18.21
N LEU A 139 3.76 6.31 17.91
CA LEU A 139 4.93 7.07 17.47
C LEU A 139 5.96 7.10 18.59
N ILE A 140 7.18 6.62 18.33
CA ILE A 140 8.29 6.69 19.28
C ILE A 140 9.31 7.76 18.90
N LEU A 141 9.50 7.99 17.60
CA LEU A 141 10.41 9.01 17.08
C LEU A 141 9.84 9.64 15.82
N ARG A 142 9.93 10.96 15.69
CA ARG A 142 9.77 11.70 14.43
C ARG A 142 10.96 12.63 14.23
N GLY A 143 11.61 12.56 13.07
CA GLY A 143 12.79 13.37 12.77
C GLY A 143 12.56 14.88 12.93
N SER A 144 11.48 15.41 12.37
CA SER A 144 11.12 16.83 12.52
C SER A 144 10.79 17.28 13.96
N ARG A 145 10.46 16.34 14.86
CA ARG A 145 10.17 16.61 16.28
C ARG A 145 11.40 16.43 17.16
N ASP A 146 12.11 15.33 16.94
CA ASP A 146 13.11 14.79 17.88
C ASP A 146 14.55 15.03 17.40
N GLY A 147 14.76 15.16 16.09
CA GLY A 147 16.06 15.31 15.44
C GLY A 147 16.41 14.15 14.50
N PHE A 148 17.42 14.37 13.65
CA PHE A 148 17.87 13.44 12.62
C PHE A 148 19.24 12.83 12.91
N THR A 149 19.61 12.70 14.19
CA THR A 149 20.93 12.17 14.60
C THR A 149 20.86 10.70 15.03
N PRO A 150 21.94 9.91 14.84
CA PRO A 150 22.03 8.55 15.37
C PRO A 150 21.81 8.50 16.88
N LYS A 151 22.37 9.47 17.63
CA LYS A 151 22.18 9.57 19.07
C LYS A 151 20.71 9.62 19.43
N LYS A 152 19.92 10.45 18.74
CA LYS A 152 18.49 10.57 19.04
C LYS A 152 17.72 9.30 18.73
N PHE A 153 18.08 8.63 17.64
CA PHE A 153 17.49 7.35 17.30
C PHE A 153 17.72 6.32 18.40
N HIS A 154 18.97 6.15 18.85
CA HIS A 154 19.29 5.18 19.90
C HIS A 154 18.66 5.56 21.26
N GLU A 155 18.64 6.84 21.64
CA GLU A 155 17.96 7.30 22.87
C GLU A 155 16.48 6.89 22.93
N LEU A 156 15.77 6.94 21.79
CA LEU A 156 14.32 6.71 21.74
C LEU A 156 13.93 5.28 21.33
N CYS A 157 14.73 4.65 20.48
CA CYS A 157 14.39 3.38 19.84
C CYS A 157 15.09 2.15 20.44
N ASP A 158 16.27 2.29 21.08
CA ASP A 158 16.96 1.13 21.65
C ASP A 158 16.08 0.41 22.69
N GLY A 159 16.13 -0.92 22.66
CA GLY A 159 15.29 -1.79 23.50
C GLY A 159 13.83 -1.89 23.06
N LYS A 160 13.36 -1.12 22.07
CA LYS A 160 12.03 -1.26 21.45
C LYS A 160 12.06 -2.36 20.39
N HIS A 161 11.03 -3.19 20.36
CA HIS A 161 10.82 -4.24 19.35
C HIS A 161 9.50 -4.05 18.63
N LYS A 162 9.30 -4.79 17.53
CA LYS A 162 8.12 -4.69 16.67
C LYS A 162 7.91 -3.23 16.27
N THR A 163 8.88 -2.71 15.52
CA THR A 163 8.85 -1.33 15.07
C THR A 163 8.71 -1.25 13.57
N VAL A 164 8.00 -0.24 13.07
CA VAL A 164 7.94 0.10 11.65
C VAL A 164 8.57 1.47 11.48
N THR A 165 9.51 1.58 10.56
CA THR A 165 10.12 2.84 10.14
C THR A 165 9.50 3.29 8.83
N PHE A 166 9.12 4.57 8.73
CA PHE A 166 8.71 5.23 7.50
C PHE A 166 9.65 6.40 7.22
N ILE A 167 10.13 6.51 6.00
CA ILE A 167 11.05 7.56 5.53
C ILE A 167 10.39 8.22 4.32
N LYS A 168 10.11 9.51 4.42
CA LYS A 168 9.55 10.30 3.32
C LYS A 168 10.68 10.86 2.47
N ILE A 169 10.71 10.56 1.18
CA ILE A 169 11.75 11.09 0.30
C ILE A 169 11.48 12.56 0.00
N LYS A 170 12.52 13.39 0.06
CA LYS A 170 12.43 14.83 -0.17
C LYS A 170 11.99 15.13 -1.60
N GLY A 171 10.97 15.97 -1.74
CA GLY A 171 10.46 16.41 -3.04
C GLY A 171 9.62 15.37 -3.78
N THR A 172 9.24 14.27 -3.14
CA THR A 172 8.37 13.25 -3.75
C THR A 172 7.25 12.82 -2.78
N GLU A 173 6.28 12.06 -3.28
CA GLU A 173 5.29 11.36 -2.43
C GLU A 173 5.75 9.95 -2.05
N GLU A 174 7.00 9.59 -2.33
CA GLU A 174 7.53 8.25 -2.10
C GLU A 174 7.82 8.04 -0.61
N ILE A 175 7.35 6.91 -0.08
CA ILE A 175 7.62 6.46 1.29
C ILE A 175 8.39 5.15 1.23
N LEU A 176 9.58 5.15 1.82
CA LEU A 176 10.40 3.96 2.04
C LEU A 176 10.33 3.53 3.51
N GLY A 177 10.73 2.30 3.80
CA GLY A 177 10.81 1.88 5.18
C GLY A 177 10.99 0.39 5.35
N GLY A 178 10.86 -0.05 6.60
CA GLY A 178 10.98 -1.44 6.95
C GLY A 178 10.37 -1.77 8.30
N TYR A 179 10.04 -3.04 8.48
CA TYR A 179 9.56 -3.61 9.73
C TYR A 179 10.67 -4.38 10.43
N ASN A 180 11.00 -3.98 11.65
CA ASN A 180 11.92 -4.70 12.53
C ASN A 180 11.13 -5.47 13.61
N PRO A 181 11.12 -6.81 13.58
CA PRO A 181 10.49 -7.62 14.63
C PRO A 181 11.32 -7.71 15.92
N LEU A 182 12.63 -7.49 15.85
CA LEU A 182 13.58 -7.60 16.95
C LEU A 182 13.74 -6.28 17.72
N ARG A 183 14.53 -6.31 18.80
CA ARG A 183 14.88 -5.12 19.57
C ARG A 183 16.00 -4.34 18.89
N TRP A 184 15.84 -3.02 18.74
CA TRP A 184 16.95 -2.13 18.40
C TRP A 184 18.02 -2.11 19.48
N GLN A 185 19.27 -2.02 19.05
CA GLN A 185 20.46 -2.04 19.88
C GLN A 185 21.56 -1.19 19.21
N SER A 186 22.55 -0.79 20.00
CA SER A 186 23.75 -0.02 19.58
C SER A 186 25.05 -0.79 19.85
N ILE A 187 25.05 -2.10 19.60
CA ILE A 187 26.13 -3.04 19.96
C ILE A 187 27.11 -3.35 18.82
N SER A 188 27.05 -2.62 17.71
CA SER A 188 27.91 -2.81 16.52
C SER A 188 27.90 -4.23 15.96
N SER A 189 26.71 -4.80 15.82
CA SER A 189 26.50 -6.15 15.26
C SER A 189 25.31 -6.19 14.30
N TYR A 190 24.93 -7.39 13.85
CA TYR A 190 23.79 -7.62 12.98
C TYR A 190 22.66 -8.36 13.68
N GLY A 191 21.42 -8.02 13.31
CA GLY A 191 20.22 -8.69 13.80
C GLY A 191 19.77 -9.79 12.85
N LYS A 192 19.83 -11.04 13.31
CA LYS A 192 19.39 -12.19 12.51
C LYS A 192 17.88 -12.40 12.59
N THR A 193 17.15 -12.28 11.47
CA THR A 193 15.72 -12.57 11.39
C THR A 193 15.26 -12.88 9.97
N GLU A 194 14.16 -13.63 9.84
CA GLU A 194 13.45 -13.85 8.57
C GLU A 194 12.11 -13.09 8.48
N ASP A 195 11.66 -12.51 9.60
CA ASP A 195 10.37 -11.84 9.71
C ASP A 195 10.45 -10.32 9.43
N SER A 196 11.65 -9.81 9.16
CA SER A 196 11.85 -8.44 8.67
C SER A 196 11.45 -8.33 7.21
N PHE A 197 11.03 -7.15 6.79
CA PHE A 197 10.81 -6.81 5.39
C PHE A 197 10.98 -5.31 5.20
N ILE A 198 11.37 -4.91 3.99
CA ILE A 198 11.45 -3.51 3.57
C ILE A 198 10.41 -3.23 2.50
N PHE A 199 10.06 -1.95 2.33
CA PHE A 199 9.02 -1.53 1.42
C PHE A 199 9.30 -0.19 0.74
N SER A 200 8.70 -0.01 -0.44
CA SER A 200 8.58 1.26 -1.14
C SER A 200 7.15 1.48 -1.63
N PHE A 201 6.62 2.67 -1.35
CA PHE A 201 5.36 3.17 -1.85
C PHE A 201 5.64 4.38 -2.74
N LYS A 202 5.68 4.20 -4.08
CA LYS A 202 6.05 5.28 -5.02
C LYS A 202 5.08 6.46 -5.04
N ASN A 203 3.82 6.23 -4.70
CA ASN A 203 2.79 7.26 -4.57
C ASN A 203 1.72 6.84 -3.56
N LYS A 204 0.79 7.75 -3.28
CA LYS A 204 -0.36 7.49 -2.39
C LYS A 204 -1.32 6.40 -2.90
N HIS A 205 -1.12 5.89 -4.11
CA HIS A 205 -1.93 4.85 -4.72
C HIS A 205 -1.25 3.48 -4.65
N ILE A 206 -1.96 2.47 -4.13
CA ILE A 206 -1.47 1.09 -3.88
C ILE A 206 -0.99 0.35 -5.16
N LYS A 207 -1.07 0.97 -6.35
CA LYS A 207 -0.72 0.32 -7.61
C LYS A 207 0.78 0.01 -7.72
N ASN A 208 1.64 0.74 -7.03
CA ASN A 208 3.10 0.64 -7.13
C ASN A 208 3.73 0.40 -5.75
N VAL A 209 3.35 -0.69 -5.09
CA VAL A 209 3.95 -1.11 -3.81
C VAL A 209 4.98 -2.20 -4.07
N ILE A 210 6.18 -1.98 -3.55
CA ILE A 210 7.24 -2.99 -3.52
C ILE A 210 7.38 -3.41 -2.07
N ILE A 211 7.30 -4.72 -1.82
CA ILE A 211 7.65 -5.32 -0.54
C ILE A 211 8.75 -6.35 -0.82
N SER A 212 9.81 -6.27 -0.05
CA SER A 212 11.01 -7.09 -0.21
C SER A 212 11.26 -7.85 1.08
N LYS A 213 11.30 -9.18 1.01
CA LYS A 213 11.60 -10.03 2.16
C LYS A 213 13.11 -10.17 2.33
N VAL A 214 13.52 -10.59 3.52
CA VAL A 214 14.92 -10.90 3.80
C VAL A 214 15.39 -12.06 2.94
N LYS A 215 16.50 -11.85 2.24
CA LYS A 215 17.27 -12.85 1.50
C LYS A 215 18.39 -13.43 2.37
N ASP A 216 19.25 -12.58 2.96
CA ASP A 216 20.24 -13.02 3.96
C ASP A 216 19.79 -12.70 5.38
N LYS A 217 19.32 -13.74 6.06
CA LYS A 217 18.81 -13.65 7.43
C LYS A 217 19.85 -13.15 8.42
N LYS A 218 21.15 -13.34 8.19
CA LYS A 218 22.22 -12.94 9.13
C LYS A 218 22.38 -11.43 9.22
N TYR A 219 22.09 -10.72 8.13
CA TYR A 219 22.36 -9.30 7.98
C TYR A 219 21.07 -8.46 7.92
N ALA A 220 19.89 -9.06 8.13
CA ALA A 220 18.59 -8.41 8.02
C ALA A 220 18.48 -7.03 8.71
N LEU A 221 19.20 -6.83 9.82
CA LEU A 221 19.25 -5.57 10.57
C LEU A 221 20.70 -5.26 10.96
N CYS A 222 21.01 -3.98 11.17
CA CYS A 222 22.32 -3.51 11.63
C CYS A 222 22.16 -2.66 12.90
N TYR A 223 23.05 -2.86 13.87
CA TYR A 223 23.02 -2.25 15.21
C TYR A 223 24.24 -1.38 15.48
N LYS A 224 24.75 -0.68 14.46
CA LYS A 224 25.87 0.24 14.60
C LYS A 224 25.42 1.53 15.29
N TYR A 225 26.21 2.02 16.23
CA TYR A 225 25.87 3.20 17.05
C TYR A 225 25.86 4.54 16.27
N LEU A 226 26.51 4.60 15.10
CA LEU A 226 26.50 5.76 14.20
C LEU A 226 25.39 5.69 13.14
N HIS A 227 24.51 4.71 13.25
CA HIS A 227 23.45 4.47 12.28
C HIS A 227 22.09 4.70 12.92
N GLY A 228 21.14 5.08 12.10
CA GLY A 228 19.73 5.12 12.47
C GLY A 228 19.08 3.76 12.25
N PRO A 229 17.80 3.72 11.82
CA PRO A 229 17.18 2.47 11.42
C PRO A 229 17.86 1.95 10.14
N GLN A 230 18.53 0.79 10.24
CA GLN A 230 19.15 0.14 9.10
C GLN A 230 18.61 -1.28 8.90
N PHE A 231 18.23 -1.57 7.65
CA PHE A 231 17.69 -2.86 7.21
C PHE A 231 18.64 -3.44 6.16
N GLY A 232 19.47 -4.40 6.55
CA GLY A 232 20.50 -4.94 5.66
C GLY A 232 21.49 -3.88 5.17
N GLY A 233 22.12 -4.17 4.05
CA GLY A 233 22.73 -3.17 3.18
C GLY A 233 21.70 -2.34 2.39
N ASP A 234 20.41 -2.66 2.44
CA ASP A 234 19.39 -2.17 1.49
C ASP A 234 18.78 -0.82 1.85
N ILE A 235 18.64 -0.49 3.13
CA ILE A 235 18.28 0.86 3.60
C ILE A 235 19.26 1.24 4.70
N VAL A 236 20.08 2.26 4.44
CA VAL A 236 21.11 2.74 5.36
C VAL A 236 20.90 4.21 5.67
N MET A 237 20.88 4.54 6.95
CA MET A 237 20.91 5.91 7.48
C MET A 237 22.10 6.00 8.43
N SER A 238 23.12 6.80 8.10
CA SER A 238 24.33 6.90 8.91
C SER A 238 24.91 8.30 8.91
N SER A 239 25.72 8.59 9.93
CA SER A 239 26.48 9.83 10.05
C SER A 239 27.91 9.53 10.47
N SER A 240 28.85 10.45 10.20
CA SER A 240 30.22 10.34 10.69
C SER A 240 30.34 10.49 12.21
N ASN A 241 29.31 11.04 12.85
CA ASN A 241 29.27 11.30 14.29
C ASN A 241 27.84 11.17 14.84
N GLU A 242 27.69 10.67 16.07
CA GLU A 242 26.37 10.43 16.68
C GLU A 242 25.53 11.70 16.91
N PHE A 243 26.18 12.87 16.94
CA PHE A 243 25.55 14.18 17.17
C PHE A 243 25.26 14.95 15.88
N ILE A 244 25.70 14.45 14.73
CA ILE A 244 25.46 15.07 13.43
C ILE A 244 24.24 14.40 12.80
N ASP A 245 23.45 15.18 12.07
CA ASP A 245 22.34 14.63 11.29
C ASP A 245 22.85 13.57 10.31
N TYR A 246 21.97 12.66 9.85
CA TYR A 246 22.35 11.65 8.87
C TYR A 246 22.90 12.30 7.60
N GLU A 247 24.18 12.04 7.31
CA GLU A 247 24.88 12.53 6.12
C GLU A 247 24.66 11.59 4.93
N THR A 248 24.57 10.29 5.21
CA THR A 248 24.35 9.26 4.20
C THR A 248 23.00 8.61 4.44
N ILE A 249 22.12 8.75 3.45
CA ILE A 249 20.86 8.02 3.38
C ILE A 249 20.84 7.34 2.02
N SER A 250 20.97 6.02 2.00
CA SER A 250 21.14 5.28 0.76
C SER A 250 20.26 4.04 0.72
N TYR A 251 20.06 3.58 -0.51
CA TYR A 251 19.40 2.32 -0.76
C TYR A 251 20.12 1.56 -1.88
N GLN A 252 20.14 0.25 -1.73
CA GLN A 252 20.65 -0.71 -2.71
C GLN A 252 19.88 -2.02 -2.54
N GLN A 253 20.25 -3.05 -3.30
CA GLN A 253 19.69 -4.38 -3.13
C GLN A 253 20.81 -5.35 -2.77
N ASP A 254 20.78 -5.86 -1.53
CA ASP A 254 21.86 -6.65 -0.96
C ASP A 254 21.32 -7.86 -0.19
N ASP A 255 20.77 -7.60 1.00
CA ASP A 255 20.29 -8.59 1.97
C ASP A 255 18.78 -8.85 1.84
N TYR A 256 18.07 -8.12 0.97
CA TYR A 256 16.66 -8.32 0.67
C TYR A 256 16.46 -8.74 -0.80
N GLU A 257 15.34 -9.42 -1.08
CA GLU A 257 15.08 -10.12 -2.35
C GLU A 257 14.91 -9.18 -3.56
N SER A 258 14.25 -8.05 -3.35
CA SER A 258 13.80 -7.12 -4.40
C SER A 258 14.40 -5.73 -4.22
N LYS A 259 14.71 -5.09 -5.35
CA LYS A 259 15.09 -3.67 -5.42
C LYS A 259 13.91 -2.79 -5.05
N LEU A 260 14.14 -1.80 -4.18
CA LEU A 260 13.10 -0.83 -3.82
C LEU A 260 12.90 0.26 -4.89
N ARG A 261 13.94 0.58 -5.67
CA ARG A 261 13.88 1.54 -6.79
C ARG A 261 14.82 1.06 -7.90
N ASP A 262 14.65 1.65 -9.09
CA ASP A 262 15.33 1.19 -10.31
C ASP A 262 16.82 1.58 -10.36
N SER A 263 17.19 2.70 -9.71
CA SER A 263 18.58 3.11 -9.51
C SER A 263 19.12 2.63 -8.16
N VAL A 264 20.44 2.71 -7.96
CA VAL A 264 21.09 2.53 -6.66
C VAL A 264 21.68 3.88 -6.28
N GLY A 265 21.63 4.25 -5.00
CA GLY A 265 22.37 5.42 -4.54
C GLY A 265 21.76 6.12 -3.34
N GLU A 266 22.18 7.38 -3.17
CA GLU A 266 21.78 8.24 -2.07
C GLU A 266 20.51 9.03 -2.39
N PHE A 267 19.77 9.40 -1.36
CA PHE A 267 18.62 10.28 -1.46
C PHE A 267 18.55 11.21 -0.25
N SER A 268 17.86 12.34 -0.40
CA SER A 268 17.51 13.17 0.74
C SER A 268 16.12 12.79 1.25
N MET A 269 15.95 12.78 2.57
CA MET A 269 14.63 12.64 3.20
C MET A 269 14.03 14.00 3.55
N GLU A 270 12.70 14.06 3.57
CA GLU A 270 11.93 15.17 4.13
C GLU A 270 11.73 14.96 5.64
N ASP A 271 11.35 13.75 6.04
CA ASP A 271 11.20 13.35 7.44
C ASP A 271 11.28 11.82 7.56
N TYR A 272 11.43 11.31 8.78
CA TYR A 272 11.26 9.89 9.10
C TYR A 272 10.52 9.71 10.43
N GLU A 273 9.73 8.64 10.52
CA GLU A 273 8.97 8.27 11.71
C GLU A 273 9.23 6.80 12.05
N VAL A 274 9.40 6.51 13.34
CA VAL A 274 9.48 5.16 13.86
C VAL A 274 8.28 4.95 14.78
N PHE A 275 7.54 3.87 14.53
CA PHE A 275 6.38 3.47 15.32
C PHE A 275 6.66 2.14 15.99
N GLN A 276 6.33 2.03 17.28
CA GLN A 276 6.17 0.73 17.91
C GLN A 276 4.73 0.24 17.70
N ILE A 277 4.56 -0.98 17.20
CA ILE A 277 3.24 -1.56 16.97
C ILE A 277 2.81 -2.43 18.16
N VAL A 278 1.55 -2.28 18.56
CA VAL A 278 0.92 -3.05 19.63
C VAL A 278 -0.41 -3.59 19.12
N LYS A 279 -0.69 -4.87 19.33
CA LYS A 279 -1.95 -5.48 18.92
C LYS A 279 -3.10 -4.84 19.72
N LYS A 280 -4.20 -4.50 19.03
CA LYS A 280 -5.43 -4.00 19.65
C LYS A 280 -6.20 -5.10 20.36
#